data_AF-A0AAN9SEL3-F1
#
_entry.id   AF-A0AAN9SEL3-F1
#
_cell.length_a   1.000
_cell.length_b   1.000
_cell.length_c   1.000
_cell.angle_alpha   90.00
_cell.angle_beta   90.00
_cell.angle_gamma   90.00
#
_symmetry.space_group_name_H-M   'P 1'
#
loop_
_entity.id
_entity.type
_entity.pdbx_description
1 polymer ?
#
loop_
_entity_poly.entity_id
_entity_poly.type
_entity_poly.pdbx_seq_one_letter_code
_entity_poly.pdbx_strand_id
1 'polypeptide(L)'
;MTLALSLSSSLLAASFRPSLFPSSTTSFPFHHHSFFLRVANDADRSEVSTDTATKTSSSEADKMVDAMDFGELCNEFECISSPLVESTARQLARDILELREENRALGIFSVSVAYKDPIRSFTGRDKYKRPLWAIGALDNPSVTVQEMVMLSTSVLSIKWTIRGKPKSVIGGDLILRITSKFTLNQISGQVTEHEEFWDLSDSSASAQAFFWISRALFATVESVKDLTDSAKNLSSKISTKKENLEMYPDPSGDPTKFFQRDDGFQQDAYQIALLLAVLYLVIQFLRTTL
;
A
#
# COMPACT_ATOMS: atom_id res chain seq x y z
N MET A 1 9.68 -49.58 69.59
CA MET A 1 8.88 -49.17 70.77
C MET A 1 8.62 -47.68 70.66
N THR A 2 7.51 -47.30 70.02
CA THR A 2 6.27 -46.85 70.69
C THR A 2 6.44 -45.57 71.49
N LEU A 3 5.92 -44.46 70.96
CA LEU A 3 4.91 -43.65 71.65
C LEU A 3 4.21 -42.74 70.63
N ALA A 4 2.96 -43.09 70.36
CA ALA A 4 1.96 -42.24 69.74
C ALA A 4 1.24 -41.46 70.85
N LEU A 5 0.88 -40.21 70.59
CA LEU A 5 -0.24 -39.54 71.25
C LEU A 5 -0.96 -38.66 70.23
N SER A 6 -2.22 -39.05 69.99
CA SER A 6 -3.25 -38.40 69.21
C SER A 6 -3.74 -37.11 69.86
N LEU A 7 -4.19 -36.14 69.06
CA LEU A 7 -5.31 -35.27 69.42
C LEU A 7 -6.02 -34.78 68.15
N SER A 8 -7.27 -35.20 68.04
CA SER A 8 -8.29 -34.80 67.07
C SER A 8 -9.10 -33.62 67.62
N SER A 9 -9.46 -32.64 66.77
CA SER A 9 -10.68 -31.83 66.94
C SER A 9 -11.11 -31.13 65.64
N SER A 10 -12.24 -31.64 65.17
CA SER A 10 -13.35 -31.16 64.34
C SER A 10 -13.61 -29.66 64.07
N LEU A 11 -14.20 -29.46 62.87
CA LEU A 11 -15.30 -28.55 62.47
C LEU A 11 -14.99 -27.05 62.23
N LEU A 12 -15.14 -26.62 60.97
CA LEU A 12 -16.28 -25.78 60.53
C LEU A 12 -16.22 -25.52 59.01
N ALA A 13 -17.33 -25.86 58.34
CA ALA A 13 -17.60 -25.48 56.97
C ALA A 13 -17.91 -23.98 56.90
N ALA A 14 -17.26 -23.27 55.98
CA ALA A 14 -17.66 -21.92 55.59
C ALA A 14 -17.92 -21.91 54.08
N SER A 15 -19.21 -21.93 53.74
CA SER A 15 -19.70 -21.59 52.41
C SER A 15 -19.49 -20.09 52.18
N PHE A 16 -18.78 -19.73 51.12
CA PHE A 16 -18.88 -18.39 50.53
C PHE A 16 -19.07 -18.53 49.02
N ARG A 17 -20.28 -18.14 48.58
CA ARG A 17 -20.63 -17.86 47.19
C ARG A 17 -19.75 -16.72 46.66
N PRO A 18 -19.37 -16.78 45.39
CA PRO A 18 -19.28 -15.56 44.59
C PRO A 18 -20.46 -15.46 43.61
N SER A 19 -21.05 -14.30 43.65
CA SER A 19 -22.10 -13.72 42.80
C SER A 19 -21.90 -13.92 41.29
N LEU A 20 -23.00 -14.25 40.62
CA LEU A 20 -23.24 -13.89 39.23
C LEU A 20 -23.12 -12.38 39.06
N PHE A 21 -22.25 -11.93 38.14
CA PHE A 21 -22.46 -10.73 37.34
C PHE A 21 -22.22 -11.07 35.88
N PRO A 22 -23.07 -10.57 34.96
CA PRO A 22 -23.05 -10.95 33.56
C PRO A 22 -21.88 -10.30 32.84
N SER A 23 -21.08 -11.11 32.14
CA SER A 23 -20.11 -10.63 31.17
C SER A 23 -20.88 -10.30 29.88
N SER A 24 -21.05 -9.01 29.62
CA SER A 24 -21.53 -8.47 28.35
C SER A 24 -20.47 -8.72 27.28
N THR A 25 -20.59 -9.83 26.56
CA THR A 25 -19.89 -10.07 25.30
C THR A 25 -20.55 -9.24 24.20
N THR A 26 -19.99 -8.08 23.89
CA THR A 26 -20.29 -7.36 22.65
C THR A 26 -19.53 -8.03 21.50
N SER A 27 -20.14 -9.09 20.96
CA SER A 27 -19.81 -9.63 19.65
C SER A 27 -20.26 -8.64 18.58
N PHE A 28 -19.33 -7.89 17.99
CA PHE A 28 -19.62 -7.12 16.78
C PHE A 28 -19.77 -8.09 15.59
N PRO A 29 -20.84 -7.99 14.80
CA PRO A 29 -21.05 -8.88 13.66
C PRO A 29 -20.09 -8.50 12.53
N PHE A 30 -19.20 -9.43 12.18
CA PHE A 30 -18.52 -9.43 10.90
C PHE A 30 -19.57 -9.60 9.80
N HIS A 31 -19.87 -8.53 9.07
CA HIS A 31 -20.60 -8.62 7.81
C HIS A 31 -19.70 -9.26 6.74
N HIS A 32 -19.70 -10.59 6.69
CA HIS A 32 -19.28 -11.33 5.52
C HIS A 32 -20.35 -11.19 4.44
N HIS A 33 -20.14 -10.28 3.48
CA HIS A 33 -20.83 -10.36 2.20
C HIS A 33 -20.26 -11.55 1.41
N SER A 34 -20.80 -12.74 1.66
CA SER A 34 -20.65 -13.87 0.75
C SER A 34 -21.59 -13.66 -0.42
N PHE A 35 -21.05 -13.30 -1.58
CA PHE A 35 -21.77 -13.41 -2.84
C PHE A 35 -21.97 -14.89 -3.16
N PHE A 36 -23.14 -15.42 -2.82
CA PHE A 36 -23.60 -16.70 -3.35
C PHE A 36 -24.08 -16.46 -4.79
N LEU A 37 -23.29 -16.92 -5.77
CA LEU A 37 -23.79 -17.17 -7.12
C LEU A 37 -24.77 -18.33 -7.05
N ARG A 38 -26.07 -18.03 -7.09
CA ARG A 38 -27.11 -19.03 -7.28
C ARG A 38 -27.49 -19.04 -8.75
N VAL A 39 -26.97 -20.01 -9.48
CA VAL A 39 -27.48 -20.39 -10.80
C VAL A 39 -28.84 -21.05 -10.58
N ALA A 40 -29.90 -20.45 -11.12
CA ALA A 40 -31.16 -21.11 -11.35
C ALA A 40 -31.59 -20.77 -12.79
N ASN A 41 -31.42 -21.77 -13.66
CA ASN A 41 -32.17 -21.86 -14.90
C ASN A 41 -33.61 -22.17 -14.51
N ASP A 42 -34.56 -21.32 -14.88
CA ASP A 42 -35.86 -21.79 -15.34
C ASP A 42 -36.52 -20.73 -16.20
N ALA A 43 -36.92 -21.18 -17.39
CA ALA A 43 -37.70 -20.42 -18.34
C ALA A 43 -39.15 -20.38 -17.86
N ASP A 44 -39.67 -19.18 -17.58
CA ASP A 44 -41.05 -18.90 -17.94
C ASP A 44 -41.26 -17.41 -18.24
N ARG A 45 -42.06 -17.19 -19.28
CA ARG A 45 -42.37 -15.90 -19.90
C ARG A 45 -43.50 -15.25 -19.11
N SER A 46 -43.28 -14.07 -18.54
CA SER A 46 -44.37 -13.15 -18.20
C SER A 46 -43.90 -11.70 -18.19
N GLU A 47 -44.87 -10.84 -18.48
CA GLU A 47 -44.75 -9.54 -19.11
C GLU A 47 -44.18 -8.43 -18.22
N VAL A 48 -43.68 -7.41 -18.91
CA VAL A 48 -43.21 -6.11 -18.44
C VAL A 48 -44.09 -5.54 -17.32
N SER A 49 -43.47 -5.28 -16.16
CA SER A 49 -43.90 -4.22 -15.27
C SER A 49 -42.68 -3.38 -14.88
N THR A 50 -42.73 -2.13 -15.33
CA THR A 50 -41.72 -1.09 -15.11
C THR A 50 -41.84 -0.62 -13.66
N ASP A 51 -41.05 -1.18 -12.75
CA ASP A 51 -40.94 -0.65 -11.39
C ASP A 51 -39.47 -0.46 -11.01
N THR A 52 -39.04 0.80 -11.16
CA THR A 52 -38.13 1.55 -10.27
C THR A 52 -37.08 0.72 -9.54
N ALA A 53 -36.19 0.09 -10.30
CA ALA A 53 -34.94 -0.41 -9.75
C ALA A 53 -34.01 0.78 -9.46
N THR A 54 -33.62 0.90 -8.19
CA THR A 54 -32.55 1.73 -7.67
C THR A 54 -31.36 1.77 -8.64
N LYS A 55 -31.31 2.81 -9.47
CA LYS A 55 -30.13 3.15 -10.25
C LYS A 55 -29.09 3.65 -9.26
N THR A 56 -28.29 2.73 -8.70
CA THR A 56 -26.92 3.08 -8.37
C THR A 56 -26.35 3.65 -9.66
N SER A 57 -26.16 4.97 -9.71
CA SER A 57 -25.60 5.64 -10.87
C SER A 57 -24.18 5.13 -11.04
N SER A 58 -24.02 4.05 -11.83
CA SER A 58 -22.73 3.58 -12.33
C SER A 58 -21.97 4.80 -12.85
N SER A 59 -20.78 5.01 -12.30
CA SER A 59 -19.96 6.19 -12.60
C SER A 59 -19.59 6.18 -14.09
N GLU A 60 -19.26 7.36 -14.64
CA GLU A 60 -18.80 7.42 -16.04
C GLU A 60 -17.56 6.54 -16.26
N ALA A 61 -16.67 6.48 -15.28
CA ALA A 61 -15.51 5.58 -15.29
C ALA A 61 -15.93 4.10 -15.31
N ASP A 62 -16.95 3.69 -14.55
CA ASP A 62 -17.45 2.31 -14.59
C ASP A 62 -17.93 1.92 -15.98
N LYS A 63 -18.69 2.81 -16.64
CA LYS A 63 -19.18 2.58 -18.00
C LYS A 63 -18.05 2.50 -19.02
N MET A 64 -17.02 3.34 -18.86
CA MET A 64 -15.84 3.31 -19.72
C MET A 64 -15.07 2.00 -19.54
N VAL A 65 -14.84 1.57 -18.30
CA VAL A 65 -14.11 0.32 -18.01
C VAL A 65 -14.91 -0.91 -18.44
N ASP A 66 -16.22 -0.92 -18.29
CA ASP A 66 -17.07 -2.03 -18.75
C ASP A 66 -17.16 -2.11 -20.27
N ALA A 67 -17.02 -0.99 -20.97
CA ALA A 67 -16.94 -0.94 -22.43
C ALA A 67 -15.53 -1.27 -22.97
N MET A 68 -14.51 -1.32 -22.12
CA MET A 68 -13.16 -1.69 -22.53
C MET A 68 -13.06 -3.20 -22.75
N ASP A 69 -12.62 -3.57 -23.93
CA ASP A 69 -12.25 -4.95 -24.24
C ASP A 69 -10.89 -5.26 -23.60
N PHE A 70 -10.86 -6.29 -22.76
CA PHE A 70 -9.64 -6.81 -22.15
C PHE A 70 -8.89 -7.79 -23.07
N GLY A 71 -9.41 -8.00 -24.29
CA GLY A 71 -9.09 -9.13 -25.14
C GLY A 71 -9.78 -10.40 -24.67
N GLU A 72 -9.43 -11.52 -25.29
CA GLU A 72 -9.97 -12.85 -24.96
C GLU A 72 -9.37 -13.35 -23.62
N LEU A 73 -9.84 -12.81 -22.49
CA LEU A 73 -9.35 -13.12 -21.15
C LEU A 73 -9.53 -14.59 -20.75
N CYS A 74 -10.50 -15.27 -21.38
CA CYS A 74 -10.73 -16.70 -21.26
C CYS A 74 -11.20 -17.26 -22.59
N ASN A 75 -10.65 -18.40 -22.98
CA ASN A 75 -11.27 -19.29 -23.95
C ASN A 75 -12.28 -20.22 -23.21
N GLU A 76 -13.16 -20.92 -23.92
CA GLU A 76 -14.20 -21.83 -23.39
C GLU A 76 -13.64 -22.91 -22.43
N PHE A 77 -12.32 -23.16 -22.45
CA PHE A 77 -11.66 -24.21 -21.68
C PHE A 77 -10.45 -23.74 -20.85
N GLU A 78 -10.00 -22.48 -20.96
CA GLU A 78 -8.83 -21.97 -20.23
C GLU A 78 -8.89 -20.44 -20.07
N CYS A 79 -8.87 -19.97 -18.82
CA CYS A 79 -8.75 -18.54 -18.53
C CYS A 79 -7.28 -18.12 -18.52
N ILE A 80 -6.97 -17.05 -19.26
CA ILE A 80 -5.64 -16.41 -19.25
C ILE A 80 -5.37 -15.81 -17.87
N SER A 81 -6.39 -15.34 -17.14
CA SER A 81 -6.22 -14.76 -15.80
C SER A 81 -7.30 -15.20 -14.81
N SER A 82 -6.97 -15.21 -13.51
CA SER A 82 -7.95 -15.53 -12.46
C SER A 82 -8.98 -14.40 -12.27
N PRO A 83 -10.21 -14.69 -11.78
CA PRO A 83 -11.23 -13.66 -11.55
C PRO A 83 -10.77 -12.52 -10.62
N LEU A 84 -9.86 -12.82 -9.68
CA LEU A 84 -9.27 -11.83 -8.80
C LEU A 84 -8.36 -10.85 -9.57
N VAL A 85 -7.53 -11.37 -10.48
CA VAL A 85 -6.66 -10.55 -11.35
C VAL A 85 -7.50 -9.63 -12.24
N GLU A 86 -8.58 -10.14 -12.82
CA GLU A 86 -9.50 -9.33 -13.63
C GLU A 86 -10.14 -8.20 -12.80
N SER A 87 -10.62 -8.53 -11.60
CA SER A 87 -11.23 -7.53 -10.71
C SER A 87 -10.25 -6.41 -10.34
N THR A 88 -8.97 -6.77 -10.12
CA THR A 88 -7.89 -5.81 -9.88
C THR A 88 -7.61 -4.98 -11.12
N ALA A 89 -7.57 -5.57 -12.31
CA ALA A 89 -7.35 -4.84 -13.57
C ALA A 89 -8.44 -3.78 -13.80
N ARG A 90 -9.72 -4.15 -13.63
CA ARG A 90 -10.86 -3.21 -13.68
C ARG A 90 -10.71 -2.10 -12.65
N GLN A 91 -10.30 -2.44 -11.42
CA GLN A 91 -10.10 -1.44 -10.37
C GLN A 91 -8.97 -0.47 -10.69
N LEU A 92 -7.84 -0.96 -11.22
CA LEU A 92 -6.72 -0.12 -11.65
C LEU A 92 -7.16 0.84 -12.76
N ALA A 93 -7.91 0.38 -13.76
CA ALA A 93 -8.42 1.23 -14.82
C ALA A 93 -9.34 2.34 -14.29
N ARG A 94 -10.23 2.04 -13.34
CA ARG A 94 -11.06 3.05 -12.67
C ARG A 94 -10.23 4.07 -11.90
N ASP A 95 -9.28 3.60 -11.10
CA ASP A 95 -8.43 4.47 -10.29
C ASP A 95 -7.56 5.40 -11.17
N ILE A 96 -7.14 4.94 -12.36
CA ILE A 96 -6.44 5.74 -13.37
C ILE A 96 -7.35 6.80 -13.99
N LEU A 97 -8.54 6.41 -14.46
CA LEU A 97 -9.50 7.33 -15.10
C LEU A 97 -9.93 8.48 -14.17
N GLU A 98 -10.12 8.17 -12.90
CA GLU A 98 -10.55 9.15 -11.89
C GLU A 98 -9.39 9.90 -11.21
N LEU A 99 -8.13 9.57 -11.54
CA LEU A 99 -6.95 10.11 -10.85
C LEU A 99 -7.06 10.05 -9.31
N ARG A 100 -7.56 8.94 -8.77
CA ARG A 100 -7.84 8.82 -7.32
C ARG A 100 -6.57 8.96 -6.49
N GLU A 101 -6.60 9.85 -5.49
CA GLU A 101 -5.51 10.06 -4.53
C GLU A 101 -5.84 9.48 -3.14
N GLU A 102 -6.87 10.02 -2.49
CA GLU A 102 -7.17 9.72 -1.08
C GLU A 102 -7.98 8.44 -0.87
N ASN A 103 -8.86 8.11 -1.82
CA ASN A 103 -9.75 6.94 -1.79
C ASN A 103 -9.28 5.81 -2.71
N ARG A 104 -7.97 5.72 -2.98
CA ARG A 104 -7.42 4.66 -3.81
C ARG A 104 -7.61 3.29 -3.13
N ALA A 105 -7.93 2.26 -3.91
CA ALA A 105 -8.16 0.91 -3.39
C ALA A 105 -6.85 0.22 -3.01
N LEU A 106 -6.23 0.60 -1.88
CA LEU A 106 -4.92 0.08 -1.46
C LEU A 106 -4.86 -1.44 -1.27
N GLY A 107 -6.01 -2.09 -1.07
CA GLY A 107 -6.12 -3.54 -0.92
C GLY A 107 -5.66 -4.33 -2.14
N ILE A 108 -5.66 -3.71 -3.32
CA ILE A 108 -5.18 -4.33 -4.57
C ILE A 108 -3.66 -4.35 -4.67
N PHE A 109 -2.95 -3.57 -3.86
CA PHE A 109 -1.49 -3.56 -3.83
C PHE A 109 -0.97 -4.44 -2.70
N SER A 110 0.02 -5.28 -3.01
CA SER A 110 0.73 -6.04 -1.98
C SER A 110 1.44 -5.12 -0.99
N VAL A 111 1.61 -5.56 0.25
CA VAL A 111 2.24 -4.75 1.31
C VAL A 111 3.62 -4.24 0.90
N SER A 112 4.38 -5.06 0.16
CA SER A 112 5.72 -4.77 -0.33
C SER A 112 5.76 -4.52 -1.85
N VAL A 113 4.70 -3.96 -2.44
CA VAL A 113 4.68 -3.63 -3.87
C VAL A 113 5.88 -2.77 -4.25
N ALA A 114 6.59 -3.14 -5.31
CA ALA A 114 7.68 -2.36 -5.87
C ALA A 114 7.12 -1.44 -6.97
N TYR A 115 7.39 -0.15 -6.88
CA TYR A 115 7.08 0.83 -7.92
C TYR A 115 8.37 1.34 -8.55
N LYS A 116 8.35 1.51 -9.87
CA LYS A 116 9.45 2.09 -10.63
C LYS A 116 8.95 2.93 -11.80
N ASP A 117 9.46 4.14 -11.89
CA ASP A 117 9.35 5.01 -13.05
C ASP A 117 10.77 5.44 -13.51
N PRO A 118 10.92 6.22 -14.60
CA PRO A 118 12.24 6.62 -15.10
C PRO A 118 13.09 7.48 -14.13
N ILE A 119 12.49 8.08 -13.11
CA ILE A 119 13.13 9.04 -12.18
C ILE A 119 13.17 8.49 -10.75
N ARG A 120 12.16 7.73 -10.31
CA ARG A 120 11.97 7.30 -8.93
C ARG A 120 11.56 5.83 -8.86
N SER A 121 12.03 5.19 -7.81
CA SER A 121 11.53 3.88 -7.37
C SER A 121 11.22 3.90 -5.88
N PHE A 122 10.22 3.16 -5.45
CA PHE A 122 9.93 2.96 -4.03
C PHE A 122 9.33 1.57 -3.78
N THR A 123 9.30 1.15 -2.52
CA THR A 123 8.62 -0.07 -2.09
C THR A 123 7.59 0.26 -1.03
N GLY A 124 6.43 -0.41 -1.11
CA GLY A 124 5.39 -0.39 -0.09
C GLY A 124 4.10 0.29 -0.55
N ARG A 125 2.96 -0.34 -0.25
CA ARG A 125 1.64 0.16 -0.69
C ARG A 125 1.23 1.48 -0.07
N ASP A 126 1.75 1.84 1.11
CA ASP A 126 1.38 3.09 1.78
C ASP A 126 1.80 4.34 0.98
N LYS A 127 2.81 4.20 0.12
CA LYS A 127 3.28 5.28 -0.76
C LYS A 127 2.26 5.65 -1.84
N TYR A 128 1.32 4.76 -2.15
CA TYR A 128 0.23 5.01 -3.09
C TYR A 128 -0.87 5.93 -2.53
N LYS A 129 -0.86 6.23 -1.23
CA LYS A 129 -1.74 7.23 -0.60
C LYS A 129 -1.34 8.67 -0.91
N ARG A 130 -0.12 8.87 -1.42
CA ARG A 130 0.41 10.21 -1.64
C ARG A 130 -0.23 10.85 -2.88
N PRO A 131 -0.37 12.18 -2.90
CA PRO A 131 -0.87 12.89 -4.07
C PRO A 131 -0.07 12.56 -5.33
N LEU A 132 -0.75 12.47 -6.46
CA LEU A 132 -0.14 12.29 -7.76
C LEU A 132 0.54 13.60 -8.19
N TRP A 133 1.69 13.48 -8.84
CA TRP A 133 2.37 14.64 -9.44
C TRP A 133 1.42 15.43 -10.35
N ALA A 134 0.57 14.74 -11.12
CA ALA A 134 -0.34 15.34 -12.08
C ALA A 134 -1.32 16.33 -11.46
N ILE A 135 -1.93 16.01 -10.32
CA ILE A 135 -2.89 16.88 -9.62
C ILE A 135 -2.19 18.13 -9.06
N GLY A 136 -0.94 17.97 -8.60
CA GLY A 136 -0.12 19.08 -8.12
C GLY A 136 0.34 20.01 -9.26
N ALA A 137 0.77 19.44 -10.39
CA ALA A 137 1.48 20.15 -11.46
C ALA A 137 0.59 20.65 -12.61
N LEU A 138 -0.55 20.00 -12.86
CA LEU A 138 -1.44 20.30 -13.98
C LEU A 138 -2.77 20.90 -13.49
N ASP A 139 -3.27 21.87 -14.25
CA ASP A 139 -4.60 22.42 -14.08
C ASP A 139 -5.61 21.56 -14.85
N ASN A 140 -6.66 21.14 -14.13
CA ASN A 140 -7.75 20.27 -14.61
C ASN A 140 -7.29 19.14 -15.56
N PRO A 141 -6.41 18.23 -15.10
CA PRO A 141 -5.93 17.14 -15.95
C PRO A 141 -7.07 16.20 -16.35
N SER A 142 -7.10 15.80 -17.61
CA SER A 142 -8.00 14.79 -18.16
C SER A 142 -7.24 13.51 -18.46
N VAL A 143 -7.81 12.36 -18.12
CA VAL A 143 -7.23 11.04 -18.39
C VAL A 143 -8.07 10.28 -19.41
N THR A 144 -7.38 9.56 -20.29
CA THR A 144 -7.97 8.64 -21.25
C THR A 144 -7.21 7.33 -21.24
N VAL A 145 -7.90 6.21 -21.17
CA VAL A 145 -7.28 4.89 -21.34
C VAL A 145 -7.45 4.46 -22.79
N GLN A 146 -6.35 4.10 -23.43
CA GLN A 146 -6.31 3.71 -24.85
C GLN A 146 -6.42 2.21 -25.03
N GLU A 147 -5.70 1.48 -24.20
CA GLU A 147 -5.56 0.03 -24.34
C GLU A 147 -5.35 -0.58 -22.95
N MET A 148 -5.97 -1.72 -22.72
CA MET A 148 -5.76 -2.53 -21.53
C MET A 148 -5.72 -4.00 -21.95
N VAL A 149 -4.59 -4.64 -21.68
CA VAL A 149 -4.28 -5.95 -22.23
C VAL A 149 -3.45 -6.74 -21.23
N MET A 150 -3.77 -8.03 -21.08
CA MET A 150 -2.93 -8.98 -20.37
C MET A 150 -1.78 -9.44 -21.28
N LEU A 151 -0.55 -9.07 -20.96
CA LEU A 151 0.66 -9.53 -21.67
C LEU A 151 1.01 -10.98 -21.31
N SER A 152 0.68 -11.39 -20.09
CA SER A 152 0.75 -12.76 -19.60
C SER A 152 -0.29 -12.96 -18.50
N THR A 153 -0.41 -14.18 -17.98
CA THR A 153 -1.38 -14.52 -16.92
C THR A 153 -1.19 -13.75 -15.61
N SER A 154 -0.02 -13.16 -15.38
CA SER A 154 0.31 -12.31 -14.23
C SER A 154 0.70 -10.88 -14.59
N VAL A 155 0.75 -10.51 -15.88
CA VAL A 155 1.27 -9.19 -16.29
C VAL A 155 0.20 -8.45 -17.08
N LEU A 156 -0.31 -7.38 -16.48
CA LEU A 156 -1.26 -6.45 -17.08
C LEU A 156 -0.50 -5.25 -17.65
N SER A 157 -0.87 -4.81 -18.84
CA SER A 157 -0.41 -3.56 -19.43
C SER A 157 -1.61 -2.64 -19.69
N ILE A 158 -1.53 -1.41 -19.18
CA ILE A 158 -2.50 -0.35 -19.44
C ILE A 158 -1.76 0.80 -20.12
N LYS A 159 -2.18 1.13 -21.34
CA LYS A 159 -1.74 2.34 -22.03
C LYS A 159 -2.78 3.41 -21.85
N TRP A 160 -2.36 4.54 -21.30
CA TRP A 160 -3.24 5.65 -21.01
C TRP A 160 -2.53 6.97 -21.29
N THR A 161 -3.28 8.05 -21.32
CA THR A 161 -2.75 9.39 -21.55
C THR A 161 -3.38 10.35 -20.60
N ILE A 162 -2.52 11.20 -20.06
CA ILE A 162 -2.91 12.35 -19.29
C ILE A 162 -2.66 13.61 -20.12
N ARG A 163 -3.66 14.48 -20.14
CA ARG A 163 -3.60 15.79 -20.78
C ARG A 163 -3.90 16.86 -19.75
N GLY A 164 -3.20 17.97 -19.79
CA GLY A 164 -3.48 19.07 -18.88
C GLY A 164 -2.57 20.26 -19.13
N LYS A 165 -2.97 21.42 -18.62
CA LYS A 165 -2.14 22.62 -18.71
C LYS A 165 -1.21 22.71 -17.52
N PRO A 166 0.10 22.95 -17.70
CA PRO A 166 0.98 23.27 -16.59
C PRO A 166 0.39 24.40 -15.73
N LYS A 167 0.38 24.26 -14.39
CA LYS A 167 -0.01 25.35 -13.49
C LYS A 167 0.97 26.53 -13.53
N SER A 168 2.17 26.31 -14.05
CA SER A 168 3.11 27.38 -14.38
C SER A 168 2.80 27.93 -15.77
N VAL A 169 2.71 29.25 -15.89
CA VAL A 169 2.22 30.02 -17.07
C VAL A 169 3.08 29.84 -18.34
N ILE A 170 4.11 28.99 -18.30
CA ILE A 170 5.08 28.81 -19.38
C ILE A 170 5.01 27.35 -19.87
N GLY A 171 4.24 27.12 -20.94
CA GLY A 171 4.17 25.83 -21.60
C GLY A 171 2.82 25.64 -22.27
N GLY A 172 2.83 25.10 -23.49
CA GLY A 172 1.60 24.62 -24.13
C GLY A 172 1.01 23.43 -23.38
N ASP A 173 -0.11 22.90 -23.89
CA ASP A 173 -0.75 21.73 -23.32
C ASP A 173 0.24 20.56 -23.21
N LEU A 174 0.29 19.93 -22.03
CA LEU A 174 1.08 18.72 -21.81
C LEU A 174 0.23 17.51 -22.20
N ILE A 175 0.77 16.68 -23.07
CA ILE A 175 0.24 15.37 -23.45
C ILE A 175 1.29 14.33 -23.09
N LEU A 176 0.99 13.53 -22.07
CA LEU A 176 1.88 12.49 -21.57
C LEU A 176 1.22 11.12 -21.79
N ARG A 177 1.83 10.30 -22.65
CA ARG A 177 1.49 8.89 -22.82
C ARG A 177 2.21 8.07 -21.76
N ILE A 178 1.45 7.21 -21.09
CA ILE A 178 1.95 6.37 -20.01
C ILE A 178 1.61 4.93 -20.37
N THR A 179 2.62 4.08 -20.34
CA THR A 179 2.44 2.63 -20.37
C THR A 179 2.74 2.12 -18.97
N SER A 180 1.67 1.77 -18.24
CA SER A 180 1.78 1.16 -16.91
C SER A 180 1.74 -0.35 -17.05
N LYS A 181 2.74 -1.02 -16.50
CA LYS A 181 2.84 -2.48 -16.44
C LYS A 181 2.71 -2.92 -14.99
N PHE A 182 1.76 -3.79 -14.72
CA PHE A 182 1.51 -4.32 -13.39
C PHE A 182 1.79 -5.82 -13.39
N THR A 183 2.69 -6.26 -12.52
CA THR A 183 2.87 -7.67 -12.20
C THR A 183 1.96 -7.99 -11.02
N LEU A 184 1.07 -8.97 -11.19
CA LEU A 184 0.08 -9.40 -10.20
C LEU A 184 0.38 -10.82 -9.72
N ASN A 185 0.14 -11.05 -8.43
CA ASN A 185 0.08 -12.38 -7.88
C ASN A 185 -1.21 -13.08 -8.36
N GLN A 186 -1.08 -14.23 -9.02
CA GLN A 186 -2.22 -14.93 -9.62
C GLN A 186 -3.20 -15.50 -8.60
N ILE A 187 -2.74 -15.77 -7.37
CA ILE A 187 -3.55 -16.33 -6.28
C ILE A 187 -4.33 -15.21 -5.59
N SER A 188 -3.65 -14.14 -5.18
CA SER A 188 -4.30 -13.06 -4.43
C SER A 188 -4.89 -11.96 -5.30
N GLY A 189 -4.54 -11.91 -6.58
CA GLY A 189 -4.87 -10.80 -7.49
C GLY A 189 -4.17 -9.49 -7.15
N GLN A 190 -3.22 -9.48 -6.21
CA GLN A 190 -2.55 -8.25 -5.76
C GLN A 190 -1.38 -7.87 -6.64
N VAL A 191 -1.18 -6.57 -6.86
CA VAL A 191 -0.03 -6.00 -7.54
C VAL A 191 1.23 -6.16 -6.68
N THR A 192 2.23 -6.85 -7.22
CA THR A 192 3.56 -7.02 -6.61
C THR A 192 4.58 -6.07 -7.19
N GLU A 193 4.44 -5.71 -8.47
CA GLU A 193 5.31 -4.75 -9.15
C GLU A 193 4.48 -3.83 -10.04
N HIS A 194 4.88 -2.57 -10.11
CA HIS A 194 4.29 -1.56 -10.97
C HIS A 194 5.42 -0.77 -11.63
N GLU A 195 5.52 -0.88 -12.95
CA GLU A 195 6.48 -0.15 -13.76
C GLU A 195 5.75 0.84 -14.67
N GLU A 196 6.24 2.08 -14.74
CA GLU A 196 5.70 3.08 -15.66
C GLU A 196 6.76 3.50 -16.68
N PHE A 197 6.33 3.56 -17.94
CA PHE A 197 7.09 4.12 -19.05
C PHE A 197 6.36 5.34 -19.58
N TRP A 198 7.11 6.42 -19.80
CA TRP A 198 6.57 7.72 -20.14
C TRP A 198 7.05 8.15 -21.52
N ASP A 199 6.13 8.62 -22.35
CA ASP A 199 6.38 9.19 -23.66
C ASP A 199 5.71 10.57 -23.78
N LEU A 200 6.51 11.58 -24.10
CA LEU A 200 6.11 12.98 -24.23
C LEU A 200 6.27 13.49 -25.66
N SER A 201 6.45 12.60 -26.64
CA SER A 201 6.74 12.99 -28.03
C SER A 201 5.65 13.88 -28.65
N ASP A 202 4.42 13.81 -28.12
CA ASP A 202 3.28 14.64 -28.54
C ASP A 202 3.23 16.02 -27.87
N SER A 203 4.08 16.26 -26.88
CA SER A 203 4.16 17.54 -26.17
C SER A 203 5.17 18.47 -26.82
N SER A 204 4.91 19.78 -26.75
CA SER A 204 5.89 20.81 -27.14
C SER A 204 7.18 20.72 -26.33
N ALA A 205 8.31 21.16 -26.90
CA ALA A 205 9.61 21.10 -26.22
C ALA A 205 9.62 21.81 -24.85
N SER A 206 8.88 22.93 -24.72
CA SER A 206 8.73 23.62 -23.45
C SER A 206 7.90 22.83 -22.43
N ALA A 207 6.83 22.15 -22.86
CA ALA A 207 6.04 21.27 -22.01
C ALA A 207 6.84 20.02 -21.58
N GLN A 208 7.66 19.46 -22.47
CA GLN A 208 8.58 18.37 -22.12
C GLN A 208 9.60 18.80 -21.05
N ALA A 209 10.20 19.98 -21.22
CA ALA A 209 11.14 20.53 -20.22
C ALA A 209 10.46 20.78 -18.87
N PHE A 210 9.27 21.40 -18.88
CA PHE A 210 8.46 21.58 -17.67
C PHE A 210 8.19 20.24 -16.98
N PHE A 211 7.79 19.22 -17.72
CA PHE A 211 7.52 17.89 -17.19
C PHE A 211 8.74 17.32 -16.47
N TRP A 212 9.88 17.21 -17.17
CA TRP A 212 11.07 16.58 -16.60
C TRP A 212 11.59 17.32 -15.38
N ILE A 213 11.60 18.66 -15.42
CA ILE A 213 12.05 19.48 -14.28
C ILE A 213 11.09 19.33 -13.10
N SER A 214 9.80 19.54 -13.30
CA SER A 214 8.81 19.47 -12.23
C SER A 214 8.70 18.07 -11.63
N ARG A 215 8.84 17.03 -12.47
CA ARG A 215 8.79 15.63 -12.02
C ARG A 215 10.05 15.20 -11.29
N ALA A 216 11.22 15.71 -11.68
CA ALA A 216 12.46 15.53 -10.94
C ALA A 216 12.38 16.19 -9.55
N LEU A 217 11.91 17.44 -9.48
CA LEU A 217 11.69 18.13 -8.20
C LEU A 217 10.73 17.37 -7.29
N PHE A 218 9.60 16.89 -7.85
CA PHE A 218 8.64 16.06 -7.11
C PHE A 218 9.28 14.76 -6.61
N ALA A 219 10.06 14.07 -7.46
CA ALA A 219 10.78 12.86 -7.07
C ALA A 219 11.72 13.11 -5.89
N THR A 220 12.51 14.19 -5.94
CA THR A 220 13.45 14.54 -4.87
C THR A 220 12.74 14.80 -3.55
N VAL A 221 11.68 15.62 -3.57
CA VAL A 221 10.89 15.93 -2.37
C VAL A 221 10.30 14.66 -1.77
N GLU A 222 9.75 13.79 -2.61
CA GLU A 222 9.11 12.55 -2.16
C GLU A 222 10.12 11.50 -1.67
N SER A 223 11.31 11.41 -2.26
CA SER A 223 12.39 10.55 -1.78
C SER A 223 12.93 11.00 -0.41
N VAL A 224 13.00 12.31 -0.15
CA VAL A 224 13.36 12.84 1.18
C VAL A 224 12.31 12.42 2.22
N LYS A 225 11.03 12.48 1.87
CA LYS A 225 9.94 11.97 2.73
C LYS A 225 10.08 10.46 2.96
N ASP A 226 10.47 9.69 1.95
CA ASP A 226 10.69 8.24 2.08
C ASP A 226 11.80 7.87 3.06
N LEU A 227 12.92 8.59 3.02
CA LEU A 227 14.01 8.41 3.97
C LEU A 227 13.56 8.74 5.39
N THR A 228 12.82 9.84 5.55
CA THR A 228 12.29 10.28 6.86
C THR A 228 11.28 9.27 7.43
N ASP A 229 10.35 8.77 6.61
CA ASP A 229 9.37 7.76 7.02
C ASP A 229 10.06 6.45 7.44
N SER A 230 11.08 6.04 6.69
CA SER A 230 11.85 4.82 6.98
C SER A 230 12.60 4.97 8.30
N ALA A 231 13.23 6.13 8.55
CA ALA A 231 13.92 6.43 9.80
C ALA A 231 12.95 6.45 11.00
N LYS A 232 11.76 7.05 10.85
CA LYS A 232 10.71 7.05 11.89
C LYS A 232 10.22 5.64 12.20
N ASN A 233 9.97 4.82 11.18
CA ASN A 233 9.54 3.43 11.36
C ASN A 233 10.62 2.55 11.98
N LEU A 234 11.91 2.79 11.68
CA LEU A 234 13.02 2.11 12.35
C LEU A 234 13.17 2.57 13.79
N SER A 235 13.11 3.89 14.05
CA SER A 235 13.19 4.46 15.39
C SER A 235 12.05 3.97 16.28
N SER A 236 10.81 3.93 15.79
CA SER A 236 9.67 3.39 16.54
C SER A 236 9.83 1.90 16.81
N LYS A 237 10.25 1.09 15.83
CA LYS A 237 10.54 -0.34 16.04
C LYS A 237 11.67 -0.57 17.06
N ILE A 238 12.71 0.26 17.05
CA ILE A 238 13.81 0.17 18.02
C ILE A 238 13.33 0.60 19.42
N SER A 239 12.53 1.66 19.52
CA SER A 239 11.93 2.12 20.79
C SER A 239 10.98 1.07 21.38
N THR A 240 10.07 0.52 20.56
CA THR A 240 9.19 -0.57 20.96
C THR A 240 9.98 -1.83 21.33
N LYS A 241 11.09 -2.14 20.64
CA LYS A 241 11.99 -3.25 21.03
C LYS A 241 12.67 -2.98 22.38
N LYS A 242 13.07 -1.74 22.68
CA LYS A 242 13.62 -1.38 24.01
C LYS A 242 12.57 -1.52 25.12
N GLU A 243 11.35 -1.04 24.91
CA GLU A 243 10.26 -1.19 25.89
C GLU A 243 9.84 -2.65 26.09
N ASN A 244 9.90 -3.49 25.06
CA ASN A 244 9.61 -4.93 25.18
C ASN A 244 10.78 -5.78 25.72
N LEU A 245 11.98 -5.22 25.86
CA LEU A 245 13.12 -5.90 26.50
C LEU A 245 13.13 -5.74 28.03
N GLU A 246 12.23 -4.93 28.60
CA GLU A 246 12.12 -4.71 30.05
C GLU A 246 11.00 -5.51 30.74
N MET A 247 10.27 -6.38 30.03
CA MET A 247 9.14 -7.11 30.61
C MET A 247 9.11 -8.61 30.28
N TYR A 248 10.16 -9.34 30.66
CA TYR A 248 10.06 -10.77 30.97
C TYR A 248 11.08 -11.14 32.06
N PRO A 249 10.66 -11.51 33.28
CA PRO A 249 11.57 -12.04 34.28
C PRO A 249 11.97 -13.45 33.87
N ASP A 250 13.17 -13.61 33.33
CA ASP A 250 13.79 -14.91 33.15
C ASP A 250 14.07 -15.52 34.53
N PRO A 251 13.50 -16.69 34.87
CA PRO A 251 13.71 -17.36 36.15
C PRO A 251 15.07 -18.06 36.26
N SER A 252 15.89 -18.07 35.21
CA SER A 252 17.23 -18.65 35.26
C SER A 252 18.26 -17.60 35.65
N GLY A 253 18.62 -17.59 36.93
CA GLY A 253 19.64 -16.71 37.51
C GLY A 253 21.04 -17.02 36.98
N ASP A 254 21.33 -16.59 35.76
CA ASP A 254 22.67 -16.61 35.18
C ASP A 254 23.44 -15.33 35.59
N PRO A 255 24.47 -15.45 36.45
CA PRO A 255 25.25 -14.31 36.95
C PRO A 255 26.18 -13.68 35.91
N THR A 256 26.28 -14.22 34.69
CA THR A 256 27.14 -13.65 33.63
C THR A 256 26.49 -12.49 32.88
N LYS A 257 25.19 -12.23 33.07
CA LYS A 257 24.46 -11.17 32.36
C LYS A 257 24.87 -9.74 32.74
N PHE A 258 25.55 -9.56 33.88
CA PHE A 258 26.06 -8.25 34.34
C PHE A 258 27.32 -7.77 33.61
N PHE A 259 27.90 -8.60 32.74
CA PHE A 259 29.06 -8.23 31.92
C PHE A 259 28.74 -7.95 30.45
N GLN A 260 27.47 -8.04 30.05
CA GLN A 260 27.03 -7.49 28.77
C GLN A 260 26.77 -6.00 28.97
N ARG A 261 27.83 -5.21 28.82
CA ARG A 261 27.73 -3.77 28.66
C ARG A 261 26.88 -3.50 27.42
N ASP A 262 25.86 -2.65 27.56
CA ASP A 262 25.09 -2.15 26.45
C ASP A 262 26.05 -1.58 25.39
N ASP A 263 26.26 -2.31 24.30
CA ASP A 263 26.87 -1.79 23.08
C ASP A 263 25.88 -0.79 22.48
N GLY A 264 25.93 0.41 23.05
CA GLY A 264 25.00 1.48 22.75
C GLY A 264 25.28 2.03 21.37
N PHE A 265 24.43 1.69 20.40
CA PHE A 265 24.27 2.36 19.10
C PHE A 265 24.43 3.89 19.13
N GLN A 266 24.20 4.54 20.28
CA GLN A 266 24.46 5.96 20.48
C GLN A 266 25.95 6.32 20.43
N GLN A 267 26.84 5.54 21.07
CA GLN A 267 28.30 5.76 20.97
C GLN A 267 28.79 5.59 19.52
N ASP A 268 28.30 4.57 18.82
CA ASP A 268 28.62 4.36 17.39
C ASP A 268 28.08 5.50 16.52
N ALA A 269 26.88 6.00 16.79
CA ALA A 269 26.31 7.14 16.05
C ALA A 269 27.12 8.44 16.28
N TYR A 270 27.58 8.71 17.51
CA TYR A 270 28.45 9.85 17.79
C TYR A 270 29.81 9.71 17.11
N GLN A 271 30.40 8.50 17.07
CA GLN A 271 31.65 8.26 16.37
C GLN A 271 31.52 8.44 14.85
N ILE A 272 30.44 7.94 14.25
CA ILE A 272 30.16 8.10 12.82
C ILE A 272 29.89 9.57 12.49
N ALA A 273 29.11 10.28 13.31
CA ALA A 273 28.83 11.70 13.11
C ALA A 273 30.11 12.56 13.19
N LEU A 274 31.00 12.24 14.13
CA LEU A 274 32.29 12.92 14.27
C LEU A 274 33.19 12.67 13.06
N LEU A 275 33.24 11.43 12.56
CA LEU A 275 33.99 11.09 11.35
C LEU A 275 33.48 11.86 10.11
N LEU A 276 32.16 11.95 9.94
CA LEU A 276 31.55 12.71 8.85
C LEU A 276 31.83 14.22 8.97
N ALA A 277 31.81 14.77 10.19
CA ALA A 277 32.16 16.18 10.42
C ALA A 277 33.63 16.49 10.07
N VAL A 278 34.56 15.59 10.42
CA VAL A 278 35.98 15.72 10.07
C VAL A 278 36.18 15.64 8.55
N LEU A 279 35.55 14.66 7.88
CA LEU A 279 35.59 14.53 6.42
C LEU A 279 35.04 15.79 5.71
N TYR A 280 33.93 16.33 6.21
CA TYR A 280 33.35 17.57 5.70
C TYR A 280 34.32 18.75 5.83
N LEU A 281 34.97 18.90 7.00
CA LEU A 281 35.96 19.96 7.21
C LEU A 281 37.18 19.81 6.29
N VAL A 282 37.67 18.59 6.06
CA VAL A 282 38.78 18.33 5.15
C VAL A 282 38.40 18.67 3.71
N ILE A 283 37.23 18.25 3.25
CA ILE A 283 36.74 18.57 1.91
C ILE A 283 36.55 20.08 1.75
N GLN A 284 35.96 20.75 2.75
CA GLN A 284 35.75 22.19 2.72
C GLN A 284 37.08 22.95 2.70
N PHE A 285 38.06 22.50 3.49
CA PHE A 285 39.40 23.07 3.50
C PHE A 285 40.10 22.93 2.14
N LEU A 286 40.09 21.73 1.56
CA LEU A 286 40.63 21.47 0.22
C LEU A 286 39.96 22.35 -0.83
N ARG A 287 38.64 22.51 -0.76
CA ARG A 287 37.87 23.35 -1.70
C ARG A 287 38.13 24.86 -1.55
N THR A 288 38.64 25.29 -0.40
CA THR A 288 39.03 26.69 -0.17
C THR A 288 40.50 26.98 -0.44
N THR A 289 41.34 25.96 -0.58
CA THR A 289 42.80 26.10 -0.78
C THR A 289 43.29 25.68 -2.16
N LEU A 290 42.53 24.87 -2.90
CA LEU A 290 42.70 24.56 -4.33
C LEU A 290 41.67 25.33 -5.15
#